data_AF-A0A060BXK1-F1
#
_entry.id   AF-A0A060BXK1-F1
#
_cell.length_a   1.000
_cell.length_b   1.000
_cell.length_c   1.000
_cell.angle_alpha   90.00
_cell.angle_beta   90.00
_cell.angle_gamma   90.00
#
_symmetry.space_group_name_H-M   'P 1'
#
loop_
_entity.id
_entity.type
_entity.pdbx_description
1 polymer ?
#
loop_
_entity_poly.entity_id
_entity_poly.type
_entity_poly.pdbx_seq_one_letter_code
_entity_poly.pdbx_strand_id
1 'polypeptide(L)'
;MNRLQHAGRPECRQHPQVYRPWGSYETLVLDGRFQVKRIIVTPGGELSLQMHHHRAEHWVVVSGTAEVTNGDVTRLYTENQSTYIPVGTRHRLKNPGVI
;
A
#
# COMPACT_ATOMS: atom_id res chain seq x y z
N MET A 1 -22.43 24.43 13.14
CA MET A 1 -21.45 23.70 13.97
C MET A 1 -22.12 22.38 14.40
N ASN A 2 -21.78 21.27 13.74
CA ASN A 2 -22.61 20.07 13.71
C ASN A 2 -22.34 19.15 14.92
N ARG A 3 -23.43 18.68 15.54
CA ARG A 3 -23.57 18.07 16.88
C ARG A 3 -22.95 16.66 17.02
N LEU A 4 -22.13 16.23 16.06
CA LEU A 4 -21.72 14.83 15.85
C LEU A 4 -20.32 14.49 16.39
N GLN A 5 -19.52 15.46 16.85
CA GLN A 5 -18.16 15.20 17.35
C GLN A 5 -18.07 14.73 18.81
N HIS A 6 -19.17 14.72 19.57
CA HIS A 6 -19.16 14.45 21.02
C HIS A 6 -19.36 12.99 21.44
N ALA A 7 -19.40 12.03 20.50
CA ALA A 7 -19.78 10.64 20.81
C ALA A 7 -18.64 9.61 20.79
N GLY A 8 -17.38 10.01 20.54
CA GLY A 8 -16.24 9.08 20.57
C GLY A 8 -16.37 7.88 19.61
N ARG A 9 -17.19 8.02 18.57
CA ARG A 9 -17.53 6.96 17.61
C ARG A 9 -16.42 6.80 16.57
N PRO A 10 -15.78 5.61 16.43
CA PRO A 10 -14.69 5.38 15.48
C PRO A 10 -15.09 5.60 14.01
N GLU A 11 -16.39 5.62 13.71
CA GLU A 11 -16.97 5.84 12.37
C GLU A 11 -16.61 7.20 11.75
N CYS A 12 -16.03 8.13 12.52
CA CYS A 12 -15.58 9.44 12.05
C CYS A 12 -14.05 9.62 12.10
N ARG A 13 -13.26 8.54 11.96
CA ARG A 13 -11.82 8.69 11.69
C ARG A 13 -11.62 8.80 10.18
N GLN A 14 -11.65 10.03 9.65
CA GLN A 14 -11.03 10.27 8.36
C GLN A 14 -9.55 9.89 8.49
N HIS A 15 -9.13 8.86 7.74
CA HIS A 15 -7.74 8.48 7.66
C HIS A 15 -7.05 9.51 6.75
N PRO A 16 -6.07 10.29 7.26
CA PRO A 16 -5.44 11.30 6.43
C PRO A 16 -4.67 10.61 5.30
N GLN A 17 -5.03 10.94 4.06
CA GLN A 17 -4.25 10.58 2.88
C GLN A 17 -2.93 11.35 2.91
N VAL A 18 -1.82 10.63 2.78
CA VAL A 18 -0.46 11.20 2.79
C VAL A 18 0.11 11.16 1.38
N TYR A 19 0.49 12.33 0.86
CA TYR A 19 1.09 12.47 -0.47
C TYR A 19 2.62 12.33 -0.42
N ARG A 20 3.18 11.73 -1.46
CA ARG A 20 4.62 11.48 -1.66
C ARG A 20 4.99 11.72 -3.12
N PRO A 21 6.28 11.90 -3.46
CA PRO A 21 6.69 12.12 -4.86
C PRO A 21 6.28 11.01 -5.84
N TRP A 22 6.09 9.77 -5.36
CA TRP A 22 5.64 8.63 -6.17
C TRP A 22 4.11 8.44 -6.20
N GLY A 23 3.33 9.26 -5.47
CA GLY A 23 1.88 9.12 -5.36
C GLY A 23 1.35 9.38 -3.95
N SER A 24 0.57 8.47 -3.39
CA SER A 24 -0.01 8.64 -2.05
C SER A 24 -0.31 7.31 -1.36
N TYR A 25 -0.52 7.36 -0.05
CA TYR A 25 -1.11 6.26 0.68
C TYR A 25 -2.09 6.74 1.74
N GLU A 26 -2.99 5.85 2.12
CA GLU A 26 -3.94 6.00 3.20
C GLU A 26 -3.91 4.74 4.05
N THR A 27 -4.00 4.87 5.38
CA THR A 27 -4.18 3.72 6.26
C THR A 27 -5.67 3.47 6.41
N LEU A 28 -6.20 2.37 5.91
CA LEU A 28 -7.63 2.04 6.01
C LEU A 28 -7.98 1.39 7.35
N VAL A 29 -7.08 0.55 7.87
CA VAL A 29 -7.24 -0.15 9.14
C VAL A 29 -5.90 -0.18 9.84
N LEU A 30 -5.91 0.10 11.14
CA LEU A 30 -4.77 -0.05 12.02
C LEU A 30 -5.23 -0.79 13.27
N ASP A 31 -4.69 -1.99 13.45
CA ASP A 31 -4.90 -2.83 14.62
C ASP A 31 -3.53 -3.24 15.20
N GLY A 32 -3.49 -3.78 16.40
CA GLY A 32 -2.25 -4.14 17.10
C GLY A 32 -1.39 -5.18 16.37
N ARG A 33 -1.98 -5.98 15.46
CA ARG A 33 -1.27 -7.03 14.72
C ARG A 33 -1.09 -6.77 13.22
N PHE A 34 -1.82 -5.81 12.66
CA PHE A 34 -1.78 -5.57 11.22
C PHE A 34 -2.14 -4.13 10.86
N GLN A 35 -1.72 -3.73 9.66
CA GLN A 35 -2.08 -2.47 9.06
C GLN A 35 -2.50 -2.71 7.62
N VAL A 36 -3.65 -2.17 7.22
CA VAL A 36 -4.10 -2.17 5.84
C VAL A 36 -3.86 -0.79 5.27
N LYS A 37 -3.13 -0.70 4.15
CA LYS A 37 -2.91 0.54 3.43
C LYS A 37 -3.49 0.47 2.04
N ARG A 38 -4.17 1.53 1.62
CA ARG A 38 -4.43 1.82 0.21
C ARG A 38 -3.29 2.66 -0.31
N ILE A 39 -2.58 2.17 -1.32
CA ILE A 39 -1.43 2.85 -1.92
C ILE A 39 -1.77 3.14 -3.38
N ILE A 40 -1.62 4.40 -3.78
CA ILE A 40 -1.78 4.85 -5.16
C ILE A 40 -0.41 5.30 -5.64
N VAL A 41 0.12 4.64 -6.67
CA VAL A 41 1.41 4.98 -7.25
C VAL A 41 1.17 5.57 -8.63
N THR A 42 1.59 6.82 -8.85
CA THR A 42 1.40 7.50 -10.12
C THR A 42 2.28 6.86 -11.21
N PRO A 43 1.92 6.99 -12.50
CA PRO A 43 2.76 6.50 -13.61
C PRO A 43 4.22 6.92 -13.47
N GLY A 44 5.15 5.98 -13.62
CA GLY A 44 6.60 6.19 -13.43
C GLY A 44 7.05 6.28 -11.96
N GLY A 45 6.13 6.30 -11.00
CA GLY A 45 6.43 6.35 -9.58
C GLY A 45 6.94 5.01 -9.05
N GLU A 46 7.88 5.07 -8.11
CA GLU A 46 8.37 3.90 -7.39
C GLU A 46 8.51 4.15 -5.89
N LEU A 47 8.18 3.12 -5.12
CA LEU A 47 8.51 3.08 -3.70
C LEU A 47 10.00 2.74 -3.56
N SER A 48 10.60 3.15 -2.44
CA SER A 48 11.96 2.70 -2.10
C SER A 48 11.99 1.18 -1.94
N LEU A 49 13.14 0.56 -2.22
CA LEU A 49 13.35 -0.85 -1.90
C LEU A 49 13.36 -1.01 -0.38
N GLN A 50 12.55 -1.93 0.15
CA GLN A 50 12.37 -2.16 1.58
C GLN A 50 12.62 -3.63 1.93
N MET A 51 12.79 -3.90 3.22
CA MET A 51 12.86 -5.24 3.82
C MET A 51 12.45 -5.11 5.28
N HIS A 52 11.64 -6.04 5.78
CA HIS A 52 11.09 -5.98 7.14
C HIS A 52 11.40 -7.28 7.89
N HIS A 53 12.02 -7.19 9.07
CA HIS A 53 12.38 -8.35 9.90
C HIS A 53 11.22 -8.93 10.72
N HIS A 54 10.14 -8.18 10.91
CA HIS A 54 9.04 -8.55 11.82
C HIS A 54 7.67 -8.52 11.16
N ARG A 55 7.61 -8.30 9.84
CA ARG A 55 6.36 -8.16 9.10
C ARG A 55 6.48 -8.82 7.74
N ALA A 56 5.49 -9.63 7.40
CA ALA A 56 5.19 -10.03 6.04
C ALA A 56 4.13 -9.10 5.45
N GLU A 57 4.08 -9.01 4.12
CA GLU A 57 3.09 -8.19 3.42
C GLU A 57 2.32 -9.00 2.40
N HIS A 58 1.08 -8.61 2.15
CA HIS A 58 0.29 -9.14 1.05
C HIS A 58 -0.22 -7.96 0.24
N TRP A 59 0.18 -7.89 -1.01
CA TRP A 59 -0.23 -6.84 -1.94
C TRP A 59 -1.22 -7.39 -2.96
N VAL A 60 -2.28 -6.63 -3.21
CA VAL A 60 -3.29 -6.94 -4.22
C VAL A 60 -3.40 -5.73 -5.15
N VAL A 61 -3.33 -5.95 -6.46
CA VAL A 61 -3.55 -4.90 -7.44
C VAL A 61 -5.06 -4.73 -7.62
N VAL A 62 -5.59 -3.63 -7.05
CA VAL A 62 -7.03 -3.33 -7.12
C VAL A 62 -7.41 -2.74 -8.48
N SER A 63 -6.53 -1.91 -9.07
CA SER A 63 -6.72 -1.39 -10.43
C SER A 63 -5.39 -1.05 -11.10
N GLY A 64 -5.34 -1.13 -12.43
CA GLY A 64 -4.15 -0.89 -13.24
C GLY A 64 -3.12 -2.00 -13.17
N THR A 65 -1.85 -1.62 -13.18
CA THR A 65 -0.71 -2.56 -13.18
C THR A 65 0.39 -2.12 -12.22
N ALA A 66 1.08 -3.09 -11.62
CA ALA A 66 2.23 -2.85 -10.75
C ALA A 66 3.37 -3.79 -11.11
N GLU A 67 4.56 -3.24 -11.33
CA GLU A 67 5.80 -4.01 -11.35
C GLU A 67 6.26 -4.21 -9.91
N VAL A 68 6.32 -5.46 -9.46
CA VAL A 68 6.72 -5.80 -8.09
C VAL A 68 7.98 -6.62 -8.10
N THR A 69 8.99 -6.14 -7.39
CA THR A 69 10.16 -6.91 -7.00
C THR A 69 9.87 -7.60 -5.66
N ASN A 70 10.04 -8.91 -5.61
CA ASN A 70 9.91 -9.76 -4.44
C ASN A 70 11.11 -10.72 -4.38
N GLY A 71 12.12 -10.36 -3.57
CA GLY A 71 13.43 -11.00 -3.58
C GLY A 71 14.15 -10.76 -4.89
N ASP A 72 14.56 -11.83 -5.55
CA ASP A 72 15.27 -11.79 -6.85
C ASP A 72 14.31 -11.80 -8.06
N VAL A 73 13.00 -11.83 -7.80
CA VAL A 73 11.97 -11.94 -8.84
C VAL A 73 11.27 -10.61 -9.01
N THR A 74 11.34 -10.04 -10.22
CA THR A 74 10.53 -8.89 -10.62
C THR A 74 9.50 -9.33 -11.65
N ARG A 75 8.22 -9.05 -11.40
CA ARG A 75 7.11 -9.40 -12.31
C ARG A 75 6.08 -8.28 -12.35
N LEU A 76 5.39 -8.18 -13.48
CA LEU A 76 4.22 -7.32 -13.63
C LEU A 76 2.98 -8.04 -13.10
N TYR A 77 2.20 -7.33 -12.30
CA TYR A 77 0.91 -7.76 -11.77
C TYR A 77 -0.19 -6.86 -12.35
N THR A 78 -1.30 -7.47 -12.77
CA THR A 78 -2.50 -6.80 -13.26
C THR A 78 -3.64 -6.89 -12.24
N GLU A 79 -4.77 -6.25 -12.52
CA GLU A 79 -5.95 -6.25 -11.66
C GLU A 79 -6.34 -7.65 -11.15
N ASN A 80 -6.74 -7.73 -9.88
CA ASN A 80 -7.07 -8.94 -9.14
C ASN A 80 -5.91 -9.93 -8.92
N GLN A 81 -4.70 -9.64 -9.39
CA GLN A 81 -3.52 -10.41 -9.02
C GLN A 81 -2.95 -9.94 -7.68
N SER A 82 -2.23 -10.85 -7.01
CA SER A 82 -1.64 -10.57 -5.71
C SER A 82 -0.29 -11.23 -5.54
N THR A 83 0.49 -10.71 -4.59
CA THR A 83 1.76 -11.31 -4.19
C THR A 83 1.93 -11.24 -2.69
N TYR A 84 2.45 -12.34 -2.13
CA TYR A 84 2.85 -12.42 -0.73
C TYR A 84 4.36 -12.17 -0.62
N ILE A 85 4.74 -11.26 0.27
CA ILE A 85 6.12 -10.87 0.53
C ILE A 85 6.49 -11.42 1.91
N PRO A 86 7.34 -12.46 1.97
CA PRO A 86 7.78 -13.02 3.24
C PRO A 86 8.59 -12.04 4.09
N VAL A 87 8.64 -12.33 5.40
CA VAL A 87 9.53 -11.63 6.34
C VAL A 87 10.98 -11.76 5.87
N GLY A 88 11.73 -10.66 5.95
CA GLY A 88 13.15 -10.64 5.54
C GLY A 88 13.38 -10.54 4.03
N THR A 89 12.32 -10.53 3.22
CA THR A 89 12.46 -10.42 1.75
C THR A 89 12.56 -8.95 1.32
N ARG A 90 13.55 -8.64 0.46
CA ARG A 90 13.65 -7.33 -0.18
C ARG A 90 12.52 -7.16 -1.19
N HIS A 91 11.82 -6.04 -1.16
CA HIS A 91 10.67 -5.83 -2.03
C HIS A 91 10.47 -4.36 -2.41
N ARG A 92 9.88 -4.13 -3.58
CA ARG A 92 9.60 -2.80 -4.14
C ARG A 92 8.36 -2.87 -5.01
N LEU A 93 7.54 -1.81 -4.97
CA LEU A 93 6.46 -1.56 -5.92
C LEU A 93 6.85 -0.40 -6.83
N LYS A 94 6.72 -0.60 -8.14
CA LYS A 94 6.83 0.44 -9.16
C LYS A 94 5.58 0.42 -10.04
N ASN A 95 5.07 1.59 -10.38
CA ASN A 95 4.14 1.73 -11.49
C ASN A 95 4.97 2.11 -12.73
N PRO A 96 5.21 1.19 -13.68
CA PRO A 96 6.02 1.49 -14.86
C PRO A 96 5.38 2.57 -15.76
N GLY A 97 4.10 2.89 -15.56
CA GLY A 97 3.34 3.82 -16.36
C GLY A 97 2.56 3.10 -17.45
N VAL A 98 2.47 3.72 -18.64
CA VAL A 98 1.80 3.11 -19.78
C VAL A 98 2.66 1.95 -20.30
N ILE A 99 2.05 0.78 -20.41
CA ILE A 99 2.58 -0.38 -21.12
C ILE A 99 1.76 -0.54 -22.40
#